data_AF-A0A2S2PQI6-F1
#
_entry.id   AF-A0A2S2PQI6-F1
#
_cell.length_a   1.000
_cell.length_b   1.000
_cell.length_c   1.000
_cell.angle_alpha   90.00
_cell.angle_beta   90.00
_cell.angle_gamma   90.00
#
_symmetry.space_group_name_H-M   'P 1'
#
loop_
_entity.id
_entity.type
_entity.pdbx_description
1 polymer ?
#
loop_
_entity_poly.entity_id
_entity_poly.type
_entity_poly.pdbx_seq_one_letter_code
_entity_poly.pdbx_strand_id
1 'polypeptide(L)'
;AKKTDCPDCLAGIKNYNEVTLNYAELVNLKSRGYLTHPDSNFYVLLRRIESSFMKHANSAHVFDDTVEDFISNNYIIPFPCNVHKEKVILDILISYITMRMRQHSYMINKKLKSQNILKKNCQS
;
A
#
# COMPACT_ATOMS: atom_id res chain seq x y z
N ALA A 1 13.77 5.43 11.14
CA ALA A 1 13.75 6.85 11.54
C ALA A 1 12.30 7.33 11.62
N LYS A 2 11.92 8.09 12.66
CA LYS A 2 10.60 8.73 12.71
C LYS A 2 10.51 9.75 11.59
N LYS A 3 9.49 9.64 10.73
CA LYS A 3 9.32 10.50 9.54
C LYS A 3 8.64 11.84 9.88
N THR A 4 7.89 11.91 10.98
CA THR A 4 7.24 13.13 11.47
C THR A 4 6.84 12.96 12.95
N ASP A 5 6.92 14.05 13.71
CA ASP A 5 6.38 14.17 15.07
C ASP A 5 5.15 15.10 15.12
N CYS A 6 4.62 15.50 13.96
CA CYS A 6 3.44 16.36 13.87
C CYS A 6 2.17 15.59 14.31
N PRO A 7 1.43 16.08 15.34
CA PRO A 7 0.24 15.41 15.84
C PRO A 7 -0.83 15.20 14.77
N ASP A 8 -1.05 16.20 13.90
CA ASP A 8 -2.05 16.11 12.82
C ASP A 8 -1.65 15.06 11.78
N CYS A 9 -0.36 14.98 11.42
CA CYS A 9 0.11 13.92 10.52
C CYS A 9 -0.07 12.54 11.12
N LEU A 10 0.18 12.40 12.42
CA LEU A 10 -0.02 11.14 13.14
C LEU A 10 -1.50 10.78 13.21
N ALA A 11 -2.39 11.75 13.44
CA ALA A 11 -3.83 11.55 13.43
C ALA A 11 -4.36 11.12 12.05
N GLY A 12 -3.77 11.61 10.96
CA GLY A 12 -4.13 11.20 9.60
C GLY A 12 -3.67 9.79 9.21
N ILE A 13 -2.83 9.14 10.02
CA ILE A 13 -2.27 7.81 9.75
C ILE A 13 -2.77 6.78 10.76
N LYS A 14 -2.82 7.15 12.04
CA LYS A 14 -3.19 6.28 13.16
C LYS A 14 -4.64 6.51 13.54
N ASN A 15 -5.43 5.44 13.55
CA ASN A 15 -6.67 5.43 14.33
C ASN A 15 -6.39 4.91 15.74
N TYR A 16 -6.69 5.74 16.73
CA TYR A 16 -6.56 5.40 18.16
C TYR A 16 -7.77 4.63 18.69
N ASN A 17 -8.85 4.58 17.92
CA ASN A 17 -10.09 3.91 18.31
C ASN A 17 -10.15 2.51 17.69
N GLU A 18 -10.64 1.53 18.44
CA GLU A 18 -10.95 0.19 17.95
C GLU A 18 -11.98 0.29 16.81
N VAL A 19 -11.53 0.04 15.60
CA VAL A 19 -12.38 0.15 14.42
C VAL A 19 -13.09 -1.18 14.19
N THR A 20 -14.40 -1.24 14.45
CA THR A 20 -15.29 -2.39 14.17
C THR A 20 -15.73 -2.48 12.71
N LEU A 21 -15.00 -1.86 11.79
CA LEU A 21 -15.33 -1.85 10.36
C LEU A 21 -14.83 -3.12 9.67
N ASN A 22 -15.56 -3.62 8.67
CA ASN A 22 -15.28 -4.88 7.98
C ASN A 22 -13.84 -4.97 7.40
N TYR A 23 -13.23 -3.85 7.01
CA TYR A 23 -11.84 -3.84 6.52
C TYR A 23 -10.78 -4.03 7.62
N ALA A 24 -11.16 -3.89 8.89
CA ALA A 24 -10.31 -4.15 10.05
C ALA A 24 -10.43 -5.59 10.56
N GLU A 25 -11.33 -6.41 10.00
CA GLU A 25 -11.60 -7.78 10.44
C GLU A 25 -10.35 -8.67 10.42
N LEU A 26 -9.55 -8.61 9.35
CA LEU A 26 -8.28 -9.34 9.28
C LEU A 26 -7.24 -8.86 10.30
N VAL A 27 -7.23 -7.56 10.63
CA VAL A 27 -6.36 -7.02 11.67
C VAL A 27 -6.86 -7.49 13.03
N ASN A 28 -8.15 -7.46 13.29
CA ASN A 28 -8.75 -7.99 14.53
C ASN A 28 -8.46 -9.49 14.70
N LEU A 29 -8.53 -10.27 13.62
CA LEU A 29 -8.29 -11.72 13.63
C LEU A 29 -6.80 -12.08 13.80
N LYS A 30 -5.88 -11.31 13.20
CA LYS A 30 -4.43 -11.60 13.26
C LYS A 30 -3.69 -10.86 14.37
N SER A 31 -4.17 -9.69 14.76
CA SER A 31 -3.53 -8.92 15.80
C SER A 31 -3.96 -9.47 17.15
N ARG A 32 -2.99 -9.86 17.98
CA ARG A 32 -3.24 -10.08 19.41
C ARG A 32 -3.35 -8.72 20.15
N GLY A 33 -3.94 -7.70 19.51
CA GLY A 33 -3.99 -6.31 19.99
C GLY A 33 -2.77 -5.43 19.67
N TYR A 34 -1.74 -5.94 18.98
CA TYR A 34 -0.47 -5.21 18.78
C TYR A 34 -0.28 -4.57 17.38
N LEU A 35 -1.20 -4.79 16.44
CA LEU A 35 -1.13 -4.17 15.12
C LEU A 35 -1.96 -2.88 15.10
N THR A 36 -1.42 -1.83 14.49
CA THR A 36 -2.12 -0.56 14.36
C THR A 36 -3.29 -0.69 13.40
N HIS A 37 -4.48 -0.25 13.81
CA HIS A 37 -5.62 -0.11 12.91
C HIS A 37 -5.36 1.06 11.97
N PRO A 38 -5.36 0.85 10.64
CA PRO A 38 -5.23 1.95 9.71
C PRO A 38 -6.42 2.89 9.86
N ASP A 39 -6.16 4.21 9.83
CA ASP A 39 -7.26 5.16 9.73
C ASP A 39 -8.10 4.90 8.47
N SER A 40 -9.41 5.17 8.52
CA SER A 40 -10.30 5.11 7.37
C SER A 40 -9.72 5.90 6.18
N ASN A 41 -9.17 7.10 6.43
CA ASN A 41 -8.54 7.91 5.38
C ASN A 41 -7.25 7.28 4.86
N PHE A 42 -6.39 6.77 5.75
CA PHE A 42 -5.15 6.10 5.36
C PHE A 42 -5.43 4.82 4.55
N TYR A 43 -6.42 4.02 4.94
CA TYR A 43 -6.86 2.86 4.19
C TYR A 43 -7.38 3.25 2.79
N VAL A 44 -8.22 4.28 2.70
CA VAL A 44 -8.73 4.79 1.41
C VAL A 44 -7.58 5.29 0.52
N LEU A 45 -6.59 5.97 1.11
CA LEU A 45 -5.37 6.40 0.40
C LEU A 45 -4.63 5.19 -0.17
N LEU A 46 -4.32 4.18 0.65
CA LEU A 46 -3.64 2.96 0.20
C LEU A 46 -4.42 2.23 -0.88
N ARG A 47 -5.76 2.17 -0.78
CA ARG A 47 -6.61 1.53 -1.80
C ARG A 47 -6.52 2.24 -3.16
N ARG A 48 -6.46 3.58 -3.16
CA ARG A 48 -6.29 4.36 -4.40
C ARG A 48 -4.90 4.15 -5.00
N ILE A 49 -3.86 4.10 -4.17
CA ILE A 49 -2.49 3.79 -4.62
C ILE A 49 -2.46 2.37 -5.22
N GLU A 50 -3.02 1.36 -4.54
CA GLU A 50 -3.05 -0.02 -5.03
C GLU A 50 -3.83 -0.13 -6.34
N SER A 51 -4.95 0.58 -6.48
CA SER A 51 -5.72 0.59 -7.73
C SER A 51 -4.89 1.14 -8.90
N SER A 52 -4.05 2.15 -8.65
CA SER A 52 -3.15 2.72 -9.66
C SER A 52 -2.03 1.72 -9.96
N PHE A 53 -1.41 1.14 -8.93
CA PHE A 53 -0.36 0.14 -9.07
C PHE A 53 -0.81 -1.06 -9.90
N MET A 54 -2.01 -1.59 -9.64
CA MET A 54 -2.51 -2.78 -10.34
C MET A 54 -2.69 -2.58 -11.85
N LYS A 55 -2.95 -1.35 -12.31
CA LYS A 55 -2.99 -1.03 -13.76
C LYS A 55 -1.60 -1.14 -14.40
N HIS A 56 -0.57 -0.75 -13.66
CA HIS A 56 0.79 -0.60 -14.16
C HIS A 56 1.76 -1.69 -13.65
N ALA A 57 1.28 -2.68 -12.90
CA ALA A 57 2.12 -3.67 -12.22
C ALA A 57 3.04 -4.50 -13.15
N ASN A 58 2.70 -4.56 -14.44
CA ASN A 58 3.48 -5.26 -15.47
C ASN A 58 4.18 -4.30 -16.46
N SER A 59 4.12 -2.99 -16.22
CA SER A 59 4.84 -1.99 -17.01
C SER A 59 6.36 -2.11 -16.80
N ALA A 60 7.14 -1.59 -17.74
CA ALA A 60 8.57 -1.38 -17.55
C ALA A 60 8.85 -0.25 -16.55
N HIS A 61 7.99 0.76 -16.51
CA HIS A 61 8.12 1.97 -15.68
C HIS A 61 7.06 2.01 -14.57
N VAL A 62 6.86 0.88 -13.88
CA VAL A 62 5.80 0.70 -12.86
C VAL A 62 5.74 1.86 -11.86
N PHE A 63 6.89 2.34 -11.39
CA PHE A 63 6.93 3.40 -10.39
C PHE A 63 6.37 4.71 -10.92
N ASP A 64 6.93 5.21 -12.03
CA ASP A 64 6.57 6.49 -12.62
C ASP A 64 5.10 6.47 -13.10
N ASP A 65 4.71 5.42 -13.83
CA ASP A 65 3.35 5.28 -14.33
C ASP A 65 2.31 5.24 -13.19
N THR A 66 2.63 4.58 -12.07
CA THR A 66 1.73 4.52 -10.90
C THR A 66 1.60 5.88 -10.23
N VAL A 67 2.71 6.63 -10.12
CA VAL A 67 2.72 7.95 -9.51
C VAL A 67 1.91 8.93 -10.38
N GLU A 68 2.12 8.92 -11.69
CA GLU A 68 1.40 9.77 -12.64
C GLU A 68 -0.11 9.46 -12.64
N ASP A 69 -0.50 8.18 -12.72
CA ASP A 69 -1.91 7.76 -12.65
C ASP A 69 -2.55 8.15 -11.31
N PHE A 70 -1.82 8.01 -10.20
CA PHE A 70 -2.31 8.38 -8.89
C PHE A 70 -2.55 9.88 -8.77
N ILE A 71 -1.57 10.71 -9.15
CA ILE A 71 -1.66 12.17 -9.06
C ILE A 71 -2.76 12.70 -9.99
N SER A 72 -2.83 12.19 -11.22
CA SER A 72 -3.80 12.65 -12.22
C SER A 72 -5.25 12.36 -11.83
N ASN A 73 -5.49 11.27 -11.10
CA ASN A 73 -6.84 10.82 -10.75
C ASN A 73 -7.29 11.18 -9.31
N ASN A 74 -6.41 11.72 -8.45
CA ASN A 74 -6.71 11.87 -7.02
C ASN A 74 -6.46 13.27 -6.45
N TYR A 75 -7.09 14.29 -7.04
CA TYR A 75 -6.93 15.69 -6.63
C TYR A 75 -7.31 15.98 -5.16
N ILE A 76 -8.15 15.15 -4.53
CA ILE A 76 -8.61 15.36 -3.14
C ILE A 76 -8.30 14.13 -2.29
N ILE A 77 -7.18 14.20 -1.58
CA ILE A 77 -6.86 13.31 -0.46
C ILE A 77 -7.23 14.07 0.82
N PRO A 78 -8.26 13.68 1.57
CA PRO A 78 -8.53 14.27 2.87
C PRO A 78 -7.40 13.87 3.82
N PHE A 79 -6.56 14.84 4.17
CA PHE A 79 -5.48 14.66 5.13
C PHE A 79 -5.51 15.84 6.10
N PRO A 80 -5.49 15.61 7.42
CA PRO A 80 -5.77 16.63 8.42
C PRO A 80 -4.67 17.71 8.53
N CYS A 81 -3.43 17.40 8.15
CA CYS A 81 -2.32 18.36 8.27
C CYS A 81 -2.07 19.14 6.98
N ASN A 82 -2.52 20.39 6.87
CA ASN A 82 -2.27 21.19 5.66
C ASN A 82 -0.79 21.56 5.43
N VAL A 83 0.04 21.55 6.46
CA VAL A 83 1.46 21.97 6.38
C VAL A 83 2.35 20.88 5.79
N HIS A 84 2.14 19.63 6.19
CA HIS A 84 3.03 18.52 5.84
C HIS A 84 2.38 17.48 4.92
N LYS A 85 1.12 17.68 4.55
CA LYS A 85 0.32 16.75 3.74
C LYS A 85 1.07 16.21 2.54
N GLU A 86 1.62 17.09 1.72
CA GLU A 86 2.28 16.70 0.47
C GLU A 86 3.48 15.79 0.73
N LYS A 87 4.36 16.20 1.66
CA LYS A 87 5.54 15.44 2.04
C LYS A 87 5.17 14.06 2.59
N VAL A 88 4.19 14.01 3.49
CA VAL A 88 3.76 12.75 4.12
C VAL A 88 3.11 11.82 3.09
N ILE A 89 2.25 12.34 2.21
CA ILE A 89 1.63 11.54 1.14
C ILE A 89 2.69 11.02 0.18
N LEU A 90 3.66 11.85 -0.21
CA LEU A 90 4.76 11.42 -1.07
C LEU A 90 5.59 10.31 -0.41
N ASP A 91 5.92 10.46 0.87
CA ASP A 91 6.62 9.43 1.65
C ASP A 91 5.83 8.10 1.70
N ILE A 92 4.50 8.17 1.89
CA ILE A 92 3.61 7.00 1.86
C ILE A 92 3.62 6.36 0.47
N LEU A 93 3.49 7.17 -0.59
CA LEU A 93 3.43 6.72 -1.97
C LEU A 93 4.72 5.98 -2.37
N ILE A 94 5.88 6.60 -2.14
CA ILE A 94 7.19 6.01 -2.41
C ILE A 94 7.36 4.69 -1.64
N SER A 95 7.04 4.71 -0.34
CA SER A 95 7.22 3.54 0.52
C SER A 95 6.32 2.37 0.07
N TYR A 96 5.06 2.67 -0.24
CA TYR A 96 4.08 1.68 -0.65
C TYR A 96 4.43 1.05 -2.00
N ILE A 97 4.69 1.87 -3.03
CA ILE A 97 5.00 1.36 -4.37
C ILE A 97 6.28 0.52 -4.32
N THR A 98 7.32 1.01 -3.64
CA THR A 98 8.59 0.26 -3.50
C THR A 98 8.38 -1.11 -2.85
N MET A 99 7.62 -1.16 -1.75
CA MET A 99 7.26 -2.40 -1.09
C MET A 99 6.44 -3.32 -2.02
N ARG A 100 5.44 -2.76 -2.69
CA ARG A 100 4.48 -3.50 -3.50
C ARG A 100 5.10 -4.11 -4.75
N MET A 101 6.03 -3.40 -5.41
CA MET A 101 6.84 -3.94 -6.50
C MET A 101 7.63 -5.17 -6.07
N ARG A 102 8.29 -5.12 -4.90
CA ARG A 102 9.03 -6.28 -4.35
C ARG A 102 8.12 -7.48 -4.12
N GLN A 103 6.96 -7.24 -3.53
CA GLN A 103 5.94 -8.28 -3.30
C GLN A 103 5.46 -8.87 -4.63
N HIS A 104 5.19 -8.03 -5.63
CA HIS A 104 4.74 -8.46 -6.96
C HIS A 104 5.77 -9.35 -7.65
N SER A 105 7.03 -8.91 -7.70
CA SER A 105 8.13 -9.68 -8.29
C SER A 105 8.33 -11.02 -7.57
N TYR A 106 8.26 -11.03 -6.23
CA TYR A 106 8.34 -12.27 -5.46
C TYR A 106 7.23 -13.26 -5.83
N MET A 107 5.98 -12.78 -5.94
CA MET A 107 4.83 -13.62 -6.28
C MET A 107 4.91 -14.17 -7.71
N ILE A 108 5.34 -13.35 -8.67
CA ILE A 108 5.57 -13.78 -10.05
C ILE A 108 6.65 -14.86 -10.09
N ASN A 109 7.80 -14.63 -9.45
CA ASN A 109 8.92 -15.58 -9.44
C ASN A 109 8.53 -16.90 -8.79
N LYS A 110 7.75 -16.86 -7.70
CA LYS A 110 7.22 -18.06 -7.05
C LYS A 110 6.30 -18.87 -7.98
N LYS A 111 5.44 -18.19 -8.74
CA LYS A 111 4.55 -18.82 -9.74
C LYS A 111 5.33 -19.41 -10.92
N LEU A 112 6.36 -18.73 -11.42
CA LEU A 112 7.22 -19.25 -12.48
C LEU A 112 7.99 -20.49 -12.02
N LYS A 113 8.49 -20.50 -10.78
CA LYS A 113 9.17 -21.67 -10.20
C LYS A 113 8.25 -22.89 -10.14
N SER A 114 7.01 -22.75 -9.70
CA SER A 114 6.06 -23.87 -9.66
C SER A 114 5.72 -24.38 -11.06
N GLN A 115 5.53 -23.48 -12.04
CA GLN A 115 5.30 -23.87 -13.44
C GLN A 115 6.47 -24.63 -14.04
N ASN A 116 7.71 -24.23 -13.74
CA ASN A 116 8.90 -24.92 -14.25
C ASN A 116 9.07 -26.32 -13.65
N ILE A 117 8.69 -26.53 -12.38
CA ILE A 117 8.68 -27.86 -11.75
C ILE A 117 7.66 -28.76 -12.45
N LEU A 118 6.44 -28.27 -12.67
CA LEU A 118 5.39 -29.02 -13.38
C LEU A 118 5.83 -29.42 -14.79
N LYS A 119 6.46 -28.50 -15.54
CA LYS A 119 6.97 -28.80 -16.89
C LYS A 119 8.07 -29.86 -16.89
N LYS A 120 8.98 -29.86 -15.91
CA LYS A 120 10.02 -30.90 -15.78
C LYS A 120 9.42 -32.28 -15.52
N ASN A 121 8.38 -32.37 -14.69
CA ASN A 121 7.74 -33.64 -14.33
C ASN A 121 6.87 -34.23 -15.46
N CYS A 122 6.49 -33.44 -16.46
CA CYS A 122 5.77 -33.94 -17.65
C CYS A 122 6.70 -34.33 -18.81
N GLN A 123 8.01 -34.07 -18.68
CA GLN A 123 9.03 -34.40 -19.69
C GLN A 123 9.90 -35.60 -19.28
N SER A 124 9.54 -36.27 -18.19
CA SER A 124 10.14 -37.49 -17.64
C SER A 124 9.13 -38.63 -17.71
#